data_AF-A0A2S8BJF8-F1
#
_entry.id   AF-A0A2S8BJF8-F1
#
_cell.length_a   1.000
_cell.length_b   1.000
_cell.length_c   1.000
_cell.angle_alpha   90.00
_cell.angle_beta   90.00
_cell.angle_gamma   90.00
#
_symmetry.space_group_name_H-M   'P 1'
#
loop_
_entity.id
_entity.type
_entity.pdbx_description
1 polymer ?
#
loop_
_entity_poly.entity_id
_entity_poly.type
_entity_poly.pdbx_seq_one_letter_code
_entity_poly.pdbx_strand_id
1 'polypeptide(L)'
;MAEGLILPAPVWRHGRLVDEITARQVREFPVRAARKKAFLVSGTEVLFLPAQLPELDSVTVYNGWFPQLSRVIQLVSTLANTTVRLPYGRNLVEALAARTVGGSGGPDAAERARTLSHVVAVARDASGETVAEVHLEGPSPYSLTGELMAWATHELACGAGKTPGVVGPVDAFGLDELVTGCAAAGLVQV
;
A
#
# COMPACT_ATOMS: atom_id res chain seq x y z
N MET A 1 -0.07 -4.86 -12.98
CA MET A 1 -0.20 -3.44 -12.58
C MET A 1 -1.52 -2.81 -13.02
N ALA A 2 -1.97 -2.98 -14.27
CA ALA A 2 -3.24 -2.41 -14.74
C ALA A 2 -4.50 -2.93 -14.02
N GLU A 3 -4.55 -4.22 -13.65
CA GLU A 3 -5.69 -4.81 -12.92
C GLU A 3 -5.93 -4.17 -11.55
N GLY A 4 -4.86 -3.88 -10.81
CA GLY A 4 -4.93 -3.25 -9.49
C GLY A 4 -5.47 -1.81 -9.51
N LEU A 5 -5.70 -1.23 -10.68
CA LEU A 5 -6.30 0.10 -10.87
C LEU A 5 -7.80 0.03 -11.21
N ILE A 6 -8.28 -1.14 -11.62
CA ILE A 6 -9.64 -1.34 -12.17
C ILE A 6 -10.50 -2.18 -11.20
N LEU A 7 -9.87 -3.08 -10.46
CA LEU A 7 -10.54 -3.93 -9.47
C LEU A 7 -10.96 -3.11 -8.22
N PRO A 8 -12.03 -3.53 -7.53
CA PRO A 8 -12.38 -2.94 -6.23
C PRO A 8 -11.21 -3.07 -5.24
N ALA A 9 -10.97 -2.01 -4.46
CA ALA A 9 -10.03 -1.98 -3.36
C ALA A 9 -10.80 -2.22 -2.05
N PRO A 10 -10.52 -3.31 -1.31
CA PRO A 10 -11.09 -3.47 0.02
C PRO A 10 -10.58 -2.37 0.95
N VAL A 11 -11.50 -1.77 1.70
CA VAL A 11 -11.22 -0.77 2.74
C VAL A 11 -11.96 -1.13 4.01
N TRP A 12 -11.44 -0.67 5.15
CA TRP A 12 -12.17 -0.76 6.42
C TRP A 12 -12.97 0.54 6.63
N ARG A 13 -14.28 0.43 6.84
CA ARG A 13 -15.16 1.56 7.19
C ARG A 13 -16.28 1.11 8.10
N HIS A 14 -16.62 1.92 9.09
CA HIS A 14 -17.71 1.65 10.02
C HIS A 14 -17.59 0.25 10.65
N GLY A 15 -16.38 -0.15 11.02
CA GLY A 15 -16.11 -1.45 11.65
C GLY A 15 -16.30 -2.67 10.74
N ARG A 16 -16.24 -2.51 9.41
CA ARG A 16 -16.34 -3.64 8.46
C ARG A 16 -15.51 -3.44 7.20
N LEU A 17 -15.17 -4.56 6.56
CA LEU A 17 -14.54 -4.58 5.24
C LEU A 17 -15.59 -4.32 4.16
N VAL A 18 -15.33 -3.34 3.29
CA VAL A 18 -16.18 -3.00 2.14
C VAL A 18 -15.34 -2.79 0.90
N ASP A 19 -15.89 -3.15 -0.26
CA ASP A 19 -15.26 -2.92 -1.55
C ASP A 19 -15.52 -1.50 -2.04
N GLU A 20 -14.45 -0.78 -2.41
CA GLU A 20 -14.50 0.55 -2.99
C GLU A 20 -13.89 0.57 -4.38
N ILE A 21 -14.27 1.55 -5.20
CA ILE A 21 -13.66 1.70 -6.52
C ILE A 21 -12.24 2.24 -6.33
N THR A 22 -11.23 1.52 -6.85
CA THR A 22 -9.84 1.97 -6.84
C THR A 22 -9.71 3.34 -7.49
N ALA A 23 -8.86 4.21 -6.92
CA ALA A 23 -8.65 5.59 -7.36
C ALA A 23 -9.89 6.51 -7.37
N ARG A 24 -11.03 6.07 -6.82
CA ARG A 24 -12.21 6.94 -6.57
C ARG A 24 -11.86 8.12 -5.68
N GLN A 25 -10.92 7.92 -4.76
CA GLN A 25 -10.40 8.96 -3.89
C GLN A 25 -8.94 9.23 -4.22
N VAL A 26 -8.62 10.51 -4.38
CA VAL A 26 -7.25 11.02 -4.40
C VAL A 26 -7.11 11.93 -3.20
N ARG A 27 -6.04 11.72 -2.42
CA ARG A 27 -5.68 12.56 -1.29
C ARG A 27 -4.29 13.14 -1.50
N GLU A 28 -4.05 14.27 -0.85
CA GLU A 28 -2.73 14.88 -0.82
C GLU A 28 -2.08 14.68 0.54
N PHE A 29 -0.83 14.24 0.51
CA PHE A 29 0.00 14.04 1.69
C PHE A 29 1.19 14.99 1.64
N PRO A 30 1.60 15.58 2.78
CA PRO A 30 2.87 16.28 2.86
C PRO A 30 4.02 15.27 2.74
N VAL A 31 4.95 15.55 1.84
CA VAL A 31 6.13 14.72 1.56
C VAL A 31 7.31 15.66 1.40
N ARG A 32 8.13 15.77 2.46
CA ARG A 32 9.16 16.81 2.60
C ARG A 32 8.55 18.21 2.40
N ALA A 33 9.17 19.07 1.60
CA ALA A 33 8.69 20.41 1.29
C ALA A 33 7.54 20.46 0.26
N ALA A 34 7.04 19.32 -0.23
CA ALA A 34 6.03 19.25 -1.28
C ALA A 34 4.75 18.54 -0.81
N ARG A 35 3.63 18.84 -1.47
CA ARG A 35 2.40 18.03 -1.35
C ARG A 35 2.31 17.06 -2.51
N LYS A 36 2.13 15.77 -2.23
CA LYS A 36 2.03 14.73 -3.26
C LYS A 36 0.65 14.09 -3.25
N LYS A 37 0.11 13.87 -4.45
CA LYS A 37 -1.16 13.17 -4.64
C LYS A 37 -0.93 11.66 -4.56
N ALA A 38 -1.83 10.99 -3.87
CA ALA A 38 -1.90 9.54 -3.79
C ALA A 38 -3.33 9.09 -4.03
N PHE A 39 -3.50 7.98 -4.72
CA PHE A 39 -4.81 7.42 -5.03
C PHE A 39 -5.11 6.24 -4.11
N LEU A 40 -6.38 6.06 -3.77
CA LEU A 40 -6.84 4.97 -2.93
C LEU A 40 -6.45 3.63 -3.57
N VAL A 41 -5.77 2.81 -2.78
CA VAL A 41 -5.47 1.40 -3.06
C VAL A 41 -5.86 0.59 -1.82
N SER A 42 -5.83 -0.74 -1.92
CA SER A 42 -5.90 -1.58 -0.74
C SER A 42 -4.52 -2.04 -0.29
N GLY A 43 -4.42 -2.46 0.96
CA GLY A 43 -3.23 -3.03 1.57
C GLY A 43 -3.64 -3.95 2.72
N THR A 44 -2.72 -4.81 3.16
CA THR A 44 -2.99 -5.77 4.24
C THR A 44 -3.36 -5.11 5.57
N GLU A 45 -3.05 -3.82 5.73
CA GLU A 45 -3.41 -2.98 6.86
C GLU A 45 -4.91 -2.99 7.14
N VAL A 46 -5.75 -3.04 6.10
CA VAL A 46 -7.23 -3.07 6.27
C VAL A 46 -7.73 -4.38 6.88
N LEU A 47 -6.89 -5.41 6.93
CA LEU A 47 -7.19 -6.73 7.50
C LEU A 47 -6.65 -6.86 8.92
N PHE A 48 -5.43 -6.36 9.18
CA PHE A 48 -4.74 -6.60 10.45
C PHE A 48 -4.83 -5.45 11.45
N LEU A 49 -4.84 -4.18 11.01
CA LEU A 49 -4.92 -3.05 11.95
C LEU A 49 -6.22 -3.02 12.76
N PRO A 50 -7.41 -3.30 12.19
CA PRO A 50 -8.64 -3.29 12.98
C PRO A 50 -8.68 -4.31 14.11
N ALA A 51 -7.94 -5.42 13.99
CA ALA A 51 -7.83 -6.41 15.06
C ALA A 51 -6.91 -5.91 16.20
N GLN A 52 -5.85 -5.18 15.87
CA GLN A 52 -4.89 -4.63 16.84
C GLN A 52 -5.40 -3.36 17.51
N LEU A 53 -6.20 -2.57 16.80
CA LEU A 53 -6.79 -1.31 17.25
C LEU A 53 -8.31 -1.34 16.97
N PRO A 54 -9.12 -2.02 17.80
CA PRO A 54 -10.56 -2.18 17.60
C PRO A 54 -11.34 -0.86 17.59
N GLU A 55 -10.74 0.21 18.12
CA GLU A 55 -11.28 1.57 18.16
C GLU A 55 -11.25 2.26 16.78
N LEU A 56 -10.53 1.69 15.81
CA LEU A 56 -10.48 2.23 14.45
C LEU A 56 -11.81 2.02 13.71
N ASP A 57 -12.52 3.13 13.47
CA ASP A 57 -13.72 3.13 12.62
C ASP A 57 -13.38 2.85 11.15
N SER A 58 -12.27 3.41 10.66
CA SER A 58 -11.88 3.29 9.26
C SER A 58 -10.37 3.20 9.04
N VAL A 59 -9.97 2.45 8.01
CA VAL A 59 -8.58 2.31 7.54
C VAL A 59 -8.58 2.41 6.02
N THR A 60 -7.82 3.37 5.49
CA THR A 60 -7.62 3.56 4.05
C THR A 60 -6.15 3.67 3.72
N VAL A 61 -5.74 2.98 2.66
CA VAL A 61 -4.36 2.97 2.17
C VAL A 61 -4.30 3.73 0.84
N TYR A 62 -3.26 4.51 0.63
CA TYR A 62 -3.07 5.28 -0.59
C TYR A 62 -1.71 5.00 -1.19
N ASN A 63 -1.63 4.93 -2.51
CA ASN A 63 -0.37 4.81 -3.24
C ASN A 63 -0.01 6.14 -3.91
N GLY A 64 1.17 6.65 -3.61
CA GLY A 64 1.73 7.88 -4.19
C GLY A 64 2.45 7.67 -5.54
N TRP A 65 2.52 6.43 -6.05
CA TRP A 65 3.21 6.13 -7.30
C TRP A 65 2.48 6.77 -8.51
N PHE A 66 3.24 7.40 -9.40
CA PHE A 66 2.78 8.03 -10.65
C PHE A 66 1.76 9.18 -10.48
N PRO A 67 2.11 10.27 -9.77
CA PRO A 67 1.23 11.43 -9.65
C PRO A 67 0.85 12.01 -11.03
N GLN A 68 1.71 11.92 -12.06
CA GLN A 68 1.39 12.38 -13.42
C GLN A 68 0.48 11.45 -14.24
N LEU A 69 0.48 10.13 -13.99
CA LEU A 69 -0.45 9.19 -14.67
C LEU A 69 -1.76 9.01 -13.89
N SER A 70 -1.84 9.45 -12.63
CA SER A 70 -3.04 9.32 -11.77
C SER A 70 -4.35 9.74 -12.46
N ARG A 71 -4.35 10.86 -13.20
CA ARG A 71 -5.54 11.31 -13.96
C ARG A 71 -5.87 10.42 -15.16
N VAL A 72 -4.85 9.95 -15.87
CA VAL A 72 -5.02 9.05 -17.02
C VAL A 72 -5.55 7.70 -16.53
N ILE A 73 -5.00 7.21 -15.44
CA ILE A 73 -5.43 5.99 -14.74
C ILE A 73 -6.87 6.12 -14.27
N GLN A 74 -7.27 7.21 -13.61
CA GLN A 74 -8.66 7.41 -13.19
C GLN A 74 -9.65 7.36 -14.36
N LEU A 75 -9.28 7.97 -15.49
CA LEU A 75 -10.12 8.01 -16.68
C LEU A 75 -10.25 6.62 -17.33
N VAL A 76 -9.14 5.87 -17.37
CA VAL A 76 -9.11 4.48 -17.83
C VAL A 76 -9.86 3.55 -16.88
N SER A 77 -9.72 3.70 -15.57
CA SER A 77 -10.42 2.89 -14.56
C SER A 77 -11.94 3.09 -14.61
N THR A 78 -12.40 4.32 -14.84
CA THR A 78 -13.85 4.61 -14.95
C THR A 78 -14.45 3.93 -16.20
N LEU A 79 -13.73 3.98 -17.33
CA LEU A 79 -14.12 3.29 -18.55
C LEU A 79 -14.07 1.77 -18.38
N ALA A 80 -12.98 1.23 -17.83
CA ALA A 80 -12.78 -0.19 -17.65
C ALA A 80 -13.78 -0.82 -16.65
N ASN A 81 -14.13 -0.13 -15.56
CA ASN A 81 -15.13 -0.63 -14.60
C ASN A 81 -16.55 -0.68 -15.20
N THR A 82 -16.82 0.17 -16.20
CA THR A 82 -18.06 0.10 -17.00
C THR A 82 -17.99 -1.07 -18.00
N THR A 83 -16.82 -1.32 -18.59
CA THR A 83 -16.60 -2.40 -19.57
C THR A 83 -16.59 -3.80 -18.94
N VAL A 84 -16.01 -3.99 -17.75
CA VAL A 84 -15.95 -5.30 -17.05
C VAL A 84 -17.34 -5.79 -16.64
N ARG A 85 -18.33 -4.90 -16.54
CA ARG A 85 -19.73 -5.25 -16.27
C ARG A 85 -20.49 -5.76 -17.51
N LEU A 86 -19.89 -5.70 -18.70
CA LEU A 86 -20.45 -6.27 -19.93
C LEU A 86 -20.00 -7.72 -20.12
N PRO A 87 -20.85 -8.60 -20.68
CA PRO A 87 -20.43 -9.95 -21.07
C PRO A 87 -19.25 -9.85 -22.05
N TYR A 88 -18.17 -10.61 -21.81
CA TYR A 88 -16.88 -10.60 -22.52
C TYR A 88 -15.96 -9.39 -22.31
N GLY A 89 -16.37 -8.37 -21.53
CA GLY A 89 -15.54 -7.18 -21.28
C GLY A 89 -14.26 -7.48 -20.49
N ARG A 90 -14.30 -8.48 -19.61
CA ARG A 90 -13.13 -8.96 -18.85
C ARG A 90 -12.00 -9.44 -19.75
N ASN A 91 -12.31 -10.25 -20.78
CA ASN A 91 -11.31 -10.82 -21.70
C ASN A 91 -10.61 -9.73 -22.53
N LEU A 92 -11.32 -8.66 -22.89
CA LEU A 92 -10.77 -7.56 -23.66
C LEU A 92 -9.81 -6.70 -22.82
N VAL A 93 -10.16 -6.45 -21.56
CA VAL A 93 -9.28 -5.75 -20.60
C VAL A 93 -8.03 -6.57 -20.33
N GLU A 94 -8.16 -7.89 -20.12
CA GLU A 94 -7.02 -8.79 -19.92
C GLU A 94 -6.08 -8.80 -21.13
N ALA A 95 -6.60 -8.87 -22.36
CA ALA A 95 -5.80 -8.84 -23.59
C ALA A 95 -5.06 -7.52 -23.80
N LEU A 96 -5.67 -6.38 -23.44
CA LEU A 96 -5.04 -5.07 -23.54
C LEU A 96 -4.00 -4.85 -22.42
N ALA A 97 -4.28 -5.34 -21.20
CA ALA A 97 -3.34 -5.29 -20.09
C ALA A 97 -2.08 -6.10 -20.40
N ALA A 98 -2.21 -7.28 -21.01
CA ALA A 98 -1.08 -8.12 -21.39
C ALA A 98 -0.10 -7.45 -22.38
N ARG A 99 -0.58 -6.53 -23.22
CA ARG A 99 0.25 -5.80 -24.21
C ARG A 99 0.93 -4.55 -23.66
N THR A 100 0.61 -4.16 -22.43
CA THR A 100 1.15 -2.95 -21.77
C THR A 100 2.07 -3.26 -20.60
N VAL A 101 2.28 -4.56 -20.29
CA VAL A 101 3.30 -4.99 -19.33
C VAL A 101 4.66 -4.74 -19.98
N GLY A 102 5.42 -3.77 -19.45
CA GLY A 102 6.82 -3.55 -19.82
C GLY A 102 7.65 -4.83 -19.64
N GLY A 103 8.86 -4.86 -20.23
CA GLY A 103 9.73 -6.03 -20.25
C GLY A 103 9.86 -6.73 -18.89
N SER A 104 9.94 -8.06 -18.90
CA SER A 104 10.12 -8.86 -17.69
C SER A 104 11.49 -8.54 -17.06
N GLY A 105 11.46 -7.90 -15.90
CA GLY A 105 12.65 -7.48 -15.17
C GLY A 105 12.33 -6.12 -14.56
N GLY A 106 11.96 -6.11 -13.28
CA GLY A 106 11.76 -4.86 -12.54
C GLY A 106 13.00 -3.96 -12.55
N PRO A 107 12.96 -2.81 -11.87
CA PRO A 107 14.02 -1.81 -12.01
C PRO A 107 15.39 -2.37 -11.64
N ASP A 108 16.40 -1.96 -12.39
CA ASP A 108 17.78 -2.38 -12.15
C ASP A 108 18.36 -1.75 -10.86
N ALA A 109 19.60 -2.12 -10.50
CA ALA A 109 20.21 -1.61 -9.27
C ALA A 109 20.39 -0.08 -9.28
N ALA A 110 20.69 0.53 -10.43
CA ALA A 110 20.87 1.97 -10.55
C ALA A 110 19.53 2.72 -10.47
N GLU A 111 18.47 2.17 -11.05
CA GLU A 111 17.11 2.70 -10.95
C GLU A 111 16.56 2.60 -9.52
N ARG A 112 16.82 1.48 -8.84
CA ARG A 112 16.49 1.33 -7.41
C ARG A 112 17.25 2.35 -6.55
N ALA A 113 18.55 2.55 -6.78
CA ALA A 113 19.33 3.52 -6.02
C ALA A 113 18.83 4.97 -6.14
N ARG A 114 18.16 5.31 -7.25
CA ARG A 114 17.56 6.64 -7.47
C ARG A 114 16.11 6.77 -6.98
N THR A 115 15.46 5.65 -6.66
CA THR A 115 14.06 5.63 -6.22
C THR A 115 14.03 5.40 -4.72
N LEU A 116 13.57 6.38 -3.95
CA LEU A 116 13.45 6.27 -2.49
C LEU A 116 11.98 6.11 -2.08
N SER A 117 11.75 5.50 -0.92
CA SER A 117 10.42 5.37 -0.34
C SER A 117 10.14 6.52 0.64
N HIS A 118 8.89 6.96 0.67
CA HIS A 118 8.35 7.87 1.68
C HIS A 118 6.98 7.34 2.10
N VAL A 119 6.81 7.06 3.39
CA VAL A 119 5.56 6.58 3.99
C VAL A 119 5.00 7.68 4.89
N VAL A 120 3.70 7.90 4.82
CA VAL A 120 2.98 8.85 5.67
C VAL A 120 1.80 8.12 6.30
N ALA A 121 1.74 8.09 7.62
CA ALA A 121 0.61 7.57 8.38
C ALA A 121 -0.06 8.72 9.14
N VAL A 122 -1.38 8.88 8.95
CA VAL A 122 -2.15 9.96 9.57
C VAL A 122 -3.30 9.35 10.36
N ALA A 123 -3.32 9.59 11.67
CA ALA A 123 -4.41 9.23 12.55
C ALA A 123 -5.34 10.44 12.73
N ARG A 124 -6.65 10.19 12.68
CA ARG A 124 -7.69 11.21 12.85
C ARG A 124 -8.69 10.79 13.91
N ASP A 125 -9.21 11.75 14.65
CA ASP A 125 -10.31 11.52 15.59
C ASP A 125 -11.67 11.43 14.87
N ALA A 126 -12.74 11.28 15.66
CA ALA A 126 -14.12 11.22 15.16
C ALA A 126 -14.61 12.53 14.49
N SER A 127 -13.97 13.68 14.79
CA SER A 127 -14.27 14.95 14.13
C SER A 127 -13.55 15.11 12.79
N GLY A 128 -12.57 14.24 12.52
CA GLY A 128 -11.71 14.28 11.34
C GLY A 128 -10.42 15.09 11.54
N GLU A 129 -10.20 15.61 12.75
CA GLU A 129 -8.97 16.33 13.11
C GLU A 129 -7.78 15.37 13.13
N THR A 130 -6.62 15.81 12.62
CA THR A 130 -5.40 15.02 12.70
C THR A 130 -4.90 15.02 14.14
N VAL A 131 -4.85 13.85 14.78
CA VAL A 131 -4.32 13.71 16.14
C VAL A 131 -2.87 13.25 16.17
N ALA A 132 -2.42 12.56 15.12
CA ALA A 132 -1.02 12.17 14.94
C ALA A 132 -0.70 12.00 13.46
N GLU A 133 0.55 12.30 13.10
CA GLU A 133 1.09 12.10 11.76
C GLU A 133 2.55 11.65 11.88
N VAL A 134 2.92 10.59 11.18
CA VAL A 134 4.27 10.01 11.18
C VAL A 134 4.77 9.89 9.74
N HIS A 135 6.02 10.31 9.53
CA HIS A 135 6.71 10.22 8.25
C HIS A 135 7.90 9.27 8.38
N LEU A 136 8.01 8.34 7.45
CA LEU A 136 9.19 7.48 7.32
C LEU A 136 9.81 7.67 5.93
N GLU A 137 11.14 7.66 5.89
CA GLU A 137 11.93 7.60 4.66
C GLU A 137 12.78 6.34 4.63
N GLY A 138 13.01 5.80 3.44
CA GLY A 138 13.81 4.60 3.29
C GLY A 138 14.33 4.36 1.87
N PRO A 139 14.99 3.22 1.64
CA PRO A 139 15.52 2.86 0.33
C PRO A 139 14.38 2.60 -0.68
N SER A 140 14.74 2.15 -1.88
CA SER A 140 13.78 1.74 -2.89
C SER A 140 12.71 0.82 -2.32
N PRO A 141 11.41 1.01 -2.64
CA PRO A 141 10.36 0.13 -2.15
C PRO A 141 10.62 -1.35 -2.50
N TYR A 142 11.30 -1.63 -3.62
CA TYR A 142 11.70 -3.00 -3.97
C TYR A 142 12.80 -3.56 -3.07
N SER A 143 13.84 -2.75 -2.79
CA SER A 143 14.90 -3.14 -1.86
C SER A 143 14.35 -3.29 -0.45
N LEU A 144 13.59 -2.31 0.03
CA LEU A 144 12.95 -2.33 1.34
C LEU A 144 12.09 -3.58 1.53
N THR A 145 11.23 -3.88 0.55
CA THR A 145 10.38 -5.08 0.61
C THR A 145 11.21 -6.36 0.68
N GLY A 146 12.26 -6.46 -0.15
CA GLY A 146 13.17 -7.61 -0.13
C GLY A 146 13.87 -7.80 1.21
N GLU A 147 14.42 -6.71 1.78
CA GLU A 147 15.09 -6.73 3.07
C GLU A 147 14.13 -7.08 4.23
N LEU A 148 12.92 -6.51 4.24
CA LEU A 148 11.91 -6.83 5.26
C LEU A 148 11.44 -8.28 5.19
N MET A 149 11.29 -8.83 3.98
CA MET A 149 10.96 -10.25 3.80
C MET A 149 12.10 -11.15 4.27
N ALA A 150 13.35 -10.80 3.96
CA ALA A 150 14.52 -11.54 4.41
C ALA A 150 14.66 -11.50 5.95
N TRP A 151 14.50 -10.31 6.55
CA TRP A 151 14.46 -10.12 8.00
C TRP A 151 13.39 -10.97 8.66
N ALA A 152 12.13 -10.86 8.22
CA ALA A 152 11.03 -11.63 8.79
C ALA A 152 11.25 -13.14 8.68
N THR A 153 11.81 -13.61 7.55
CA THR A 153 12.17 -15.02 7.36
C THR A 153 13.24 -15.47 8.35
N HIS A 154 14.27 -14.65 8.56
CA HIS A 154 15.33 -14.93 9.51
C HIS A 154 14.80 -15.02 10.95
N GLU A 155 14.03 -14.02 11.38
CA GLU A 155 13.42 -13.98 12.72
C GLU A 155 12.54 -15.21 12.99
N LEU A 156 11.69 -15.58 12.02
CA LEU A 156 10.85 -16.78 12.14
C LEU A 156 11.69 -18.07 12.20
N ALA A 157 12.74 -18.18 11.39
CA ALA A 157 13.63 -19.35 11.41
C ALA A 157 14.41 -19.48 12.72
N CYS A 158 14.71 -18.37 13.38
CA CYS A 158 15.34 -18.32 14.70
C CYS A 158 14.35 -18.51 15.87
N GLY A 159 13.06 -18.68 15.59
CA GLY A 159 12.03 -18.92 16.61
C GLY A 159 11.51 -17.66 17.29
N ALA A 160 11.73 -16.48 16.72
CA ALA A 160 11.25 -15.20 17.27
C ALA A 160 9.75 -14.93 17.05
N GLY A 161 9.05 -15.82 16.32
CA GLY A 161 7.61 -15.71 16.08
C GLY A 161 6.79 -15.89 17.36
N LYS A 162 6.02 -14.87 17.75
CA LYS A 162 5.22 -14.83 18.98
C LYS A 162 3.86 -15.54 18.83
N THR A 163 3.25 -15.44 17.65
CA THR A 163 1.87 -15.90 17.41
C THR A 163 1.81 -16.87 16.23
N PRO A 164 1.29 -18.11 16.42
CA PRO A 164 1.08 -19.04 15.31
C PRO A 164 -0.15 -18.66 14.47
N GLY A 165 -0.10 -18.96 13.16
CA GLY A 165 -1.23 -18.79 12.25
C GLY A 165 -1.01 -17.71 11.18
N VAL A 166 -2.10 -17.20 10.61
CA VAL A 166 -2.08 -16.09 9.63
C VAL A 166 -2.19 -14.78 10.40
N VAL A 167 -1.07 -14.10 10.57
CA VAL A 167 -0.96 -12.91 11.43
C VAL A 167 -0.24 -11.78 10.70
N GLY A 168 -0.52 -10.54 11.12
CA GLY A 168 0.22 -9.37 10.68
C GLY A 168 1.60 -9.29 11.34
N PRO A 169 2.51 -8.43 10.85
CA PRO A 169 3.89 -8.36 11.35
C PRO A 169 3.96 -7.93 12.83
N VAL A 170 3.05 -7.08 13.31
CA VAL A 170 3.00 -6.68 14.72
C VAL A 170 2.59 -7.84 15.63
N ASP A 171 1.61 -8.66 15.23
CA ASP A 171 1.21 -9.84 16.01
C ASP A 171 2.27 -10.95 15.94
N ALA A 172 3.00 -11.04 14.82
CA ALA A 172 4.07 -12.01 14.63
C ALA A 172 5.31 -11.70 15.48
N PHE A 173 5.74 -10.43 15.53
CA PHE A 173 7.04 -10.05 16.09
C PHE A 173 6.96 -9.07 17.27
N GLY A 174 5.86 -8.32 17.42
CA GLY A 174 5.77 -7.15 18.29
C GLY A 174 6.09 -5.85 17.56
N LEU A 175 5.55 -4.73 18.05
CA LEU A 175 5.74 -3.42 17.42
C LEU A 175 7.21 -2.96 17.52
N ASP A 176 7.84 -3.10 18.68
CA ASP A 176 9.22 -2.64 18.91
C ASP A 176 10.23 -3.42 18.06
N GLU A 177 10.06 -4.74 17.97
CA GLU A 177 10.90 -5.59 17.12
C GLU A 177 10.67 -5.27 15.63
N LEU A 178 9.43 -5.04 15.21
CA LEU A 178 9.14 -4.62 13.83
C LEU A 178 9.77 -3.26 13.51
N VAL A 179 9.68 -2.28 14.40
CA VAL A 179 10.33 -0.97 14.23
C VAL A 179 11.84 -1.13 14.11
N THR A 180 12.44 -1.98 14.94
CA THR A 180 13.88 -2.29 14.88
C THR A 180 14.27 -2.93 13.54
N GLY A 181 13.49 -3.90 13.07
CA GLY A 181 13.69 -4.53 11.76
C GLY A 181 13.56 -3.56 10.59
N CYS A 182 12.54 -2.68 10.64
CA CYS A 182 12.36 -1.59 9.67
C CYS A 182 13.57 -0.65 9.64
N ALA A 183 14.06 -0.23 10.80
CA ALA A 183 15.22 0.64 10.90
C ALA A 183 16.50 -0.04 10.37
N ALA A 184 16.69 -1.34 10.63
CA ALA A 184 17.80 -2.12 10.08
C ALA A 184 17.73 -2.23 8.55
N ALA A 185 16.52 -2.29 7.98
CA ALA A 185 16.27 -2.22 6.53
C ALA A 185 16.35 -0.78 5.96
N GLY A 186 16.67 0.21 6.80
CA GLY A 186 16.85 1.60 6.41
C GLY A 186 15.56 2.43 6.33
N LEU A 187 14.42 1.91 6.81
CA LEU A 187 13.17 2.67 6.94
C LEU A 187 13.14 3.36 8.31
N VAL A 188 13.32 4.67 8.33
CA VAL A 188 13.48 5.47 9.55
C VAL A 188 12.52 6.65 9.58
N GLN A 189 12.18 7.10 10.77
CA GLN A 189 11.33 8.28 10.96
C GLN A 189 12.09 9.57 10.64
N VAL A 190 11.39 10.55 10.04
CA VAL A 190 11.92 11.88 9.68
C VAL A 190 11.01 13.02 10.13
#